data_AF-A0A920KGX8-F1
#
_entry.id   AF-A0A920KGX8-F1
#
_cell.length_a   1.000
_cell.length_b   1.000
_cell.length_c   1.000
_cell.angle_alpha   90.00
_cell.angle_beta   90.00
_cell.angle_gamma   90.00
#
_symmetry.space_group_name_H-M   'P 1'
#
loop_
_entity.id
_entity.type
_entity.pdbx_description
1 polymer ?
#
loop_
_entity_poly.entity_id
_entity_poly.type
_entity_poly.pdbx_seq_one_letter_code
_entity_poly.pdbx_strand_id
1 'polypeptide(L)'
;MRNIFFGVLMVAVILGQTAFAQSLPMETSQSIGIIDFVIKKSKYEEVSCGAHSCQMKSVEGGVNLKLTHATMQQDRAENLHYLLQVSVKGTLFSTKVEVHYRNDPNLQTLKTGKRVDEIDSSYKTEHRVLRSWIQFIKDSTASKS
;
A
#
# COMPACT_ATOMS: atom_id res chain seq x y z
N MET A 1 -49.38 51.24 4.31
CA MET A 1 -48.22 51.77 5.05
C MET A 1 -47.67 50.67 5.95
N ARG A 2 -46.33 50.47 5.91
CA ARG A 2 -45.47 49.91 6.98
C ARG A 2 -45.58 48.39 7.22
N ASN A 3 -44.53 47.59 7.36
CA ASN A 3 -43.13 47.56 6.93
C ASN A 3 -42.68 46.13 7.25
N ILE A 4 -41.95 45.50 6.33
CA ILE A 4 -40.76 44.66 6.54
C ILE A 4 -40.62 43.97 7.91
N PHE A 5 -40.68 42.63 7.94
CA PHE A 5 -39.78 41.83 8.77
C PHE A 5 -39.40 40.53 8.04
N PHE A 6 -38.15 40.53 7.58
CA PHE A 6 -37.34 39.39 7.17
C PHE A 6 -37.17 38.40 8.33
N GLY A 7 -37.06 37.11 8.01
CA GLY A 7 -36.63 36.09 8.97
C GLY A 7 -36.64 34.70 8.34
N VAL A 8 -35.83 34.50 7.30
CA VAL A 8 -35.63 33.19 6.67
C VAL A 8 -35.05 32.23 7.69
N LEU A 9 -35.87 31.27 8.09
CA LEU A 9 -35.53 30.15 8.95
C LEU A 9 -34.77 29.10 8.11
N MET A 10 -33.48 29.34 7.87
CA MET A 10 -32.56 28.34 7.31
C MET A 10 -31.26 28.42 8.09
N VAL A 11 -31.29 27.92 9.33
CA VAL A 11 -30.07 27.53 10.04
C VAL A 11 -29.56 26.29 9.33
N ALA A 12 -28.63 26.51 8.39
CA ALA A 12 -27.83 25.46 7.78
C ALA A 12 -27.03 24.76 8.89
N VAL A 13 -27.56 23.64 9.37
CA VAL A 13 -26.79 22.65 10.11
C VAL A 13 -25.88 21.94 9.10
N ILE A 14 -24.82 22.63 8.69
CA ILE A 14 -23.65 22.02 8.06
C ILE A 14 -22.56 22.05 9.14
N LEU A 15 -22.83 21.37 10.26
CA LEU A 15 -21.81 21.07 11.24
C LEU A 15 -21.11 19.79 10.81
N GLY A 16 -19.91 19.97 10.26
CA GLY A 16 -18.76 19.13 10.58
C GLY A 16 -18.88 17.65 10.26
N GLN A 17 -18.94 17.31 8.97
CA GLN A 17 -18.32 16.06 8.49
C GLN A 17 -17.23 16.38 7.49
N THR A 18 -16.30 17.28 7.87
CA THR A 18 -14.94 17.15 7.37
C THR A 18 -14.33 15.97 8.13
N ALA A 19 -14.69 14.75 7.71
CA ALA A 19 -13.80 13.62 7.85
C ALA A 19 -12.58 14.02 7.01
N PHE A 20 -11.65 14.76 7.62
CA PHE A 20 -10.31 14.84 7.10
C PHE A 20 -9.90 13.38 6.99
N ALA A 21 -9.77 12.91 5.76
CA ALA A 21 -8.88 11.82 5.49
C ALA A 21 -7.56 12.31 6.08
N GLN A 22 -7.26 11.90 7.31
CA GLN A 22 -5.91 11.92 7.78
C GLN A 22 -5.17 11.22 6.65
N SER A 23 -4.21 11.89 6.03
CA SER A 23 -3.29 11.28 5.09
C SER A 23 -2.07 10.83 5.88
N LEU A 24 -1.39 9.79 5.41
CA LEU A 24 -0.09 9.44 5.98
C LEU A 24 0.86 10.67 5.92
N PRO A 25 1.94 10.67 6.71
CA PRO A 25 3.05 11.59 6.49
C PRO A 25 3.38 11.64 4.99
N MET A 26 3.50 12.86 4.44
CA MET A 26 3.59 13.11 2.98
C MET A 26 4.61 12.20 2.28
N GLU A 27 5.74 11.93 2.93
CA GLU A 27 6.82 11.04 2.48
C GLU A 27 6.38 9.58 2.26
N THR A 28 5.54 9.04 3.14
CA THR A 28 5.03 7.66 3.06
C THR A 28 4.02 7.54 1.92
N SER A 29 3.16 8.54 1.76
CA SER A 29 2.21 8.61 0.64
C SER A 29 2.93 8.74 -0.71
N GLN A 30 3.98 9.58 -0.79
CA GLN A 30 4.82 9.70 -1.99
C GLN A 30 5.54 8.40 -2.32
N SER A 31 6.11 7.71 -1.32
CA SER A 31 6.77 6.42 -1.51
C SER A 31 5.80 5.36 -2.04
N ILE A 32 4.60 5.27 -1.49
CA ILE A 32 3.55 4.35 -1.96
C ILE A 32 3.13 4.70 -3.40
N GLY A 33 2.95 5.97 -3.72
CA GLY A 33 2.55 6.42 -5.05
C GLY A 33 3.58 6.09 -6.14
N ILE A 34 4.87 6.32 -5.86
CA ILE A 34 5.96 5.99 -6.79
C ILE A 34 6.02 4.48 -7.03
N ILE A 35 5.88 3.67 -5.97
CA ILE A 35 5.90 2.22 -6.08
C ILE A 35 4.67 1.70 -6.83
N ASP A 36 3.48 2.28 -6.59
CA ASP A 36 2.26 1.90 -7.31
C ASP A 36 2.41 2.11 -8.81
N PHE A 37 2.96 3.27 -9.18
CA PHE A 37 3.23 3.61 -10.56
C PHE A 37 4.21 2.62 -11.20
N VAL A 38 5.34 2.35 -10.52
CA VAL A 38 6.37 1.42 -11.02
C VAL A 38 5.82 0.00 -11.15
N ILE A 39 5.06 -0.49 -10.18
CA ILE A 39 4.49 -1.83 -10.20
C ILE A 39 3.42 -1.95 -11.31
N LYS A 40 2.50 -1.01 -11.44
CA LYS A 40 1.41 -1.11 -12.43
C LYS A 40 1.87 -0.90 -13.87
N LYS A 41 2.94 -0.14 -14.11
CA LYS A 41 3.41 0.18 -15.46
C LYS A 41 4.48 -0.77 -15.98
N SER A 42 5.12 -1.54 -15.10
CA SER A 42 6.14 -2.50 -15.50
C SER A 42 5.54 -3.84 -15.93
N LYS A 43 6.12 -4.44 -16.96
CA LYS A 43 5.91 -5.86 -17.26
C LYS A 43 6.83 -6.69 -16.40
N TYR A 44 6.32 -7.79 -15.84
CA TYR A 44 7.11 -8.68 -15.00
C TYR A 44 7.26 -10.06 -15.62
N GLU A 45 8.42 -10.64 -15.41
CA GLU A 45 8.68 -12.05 -15.64
C GLU A 45 8.94 -12.75 -14.32
N GLU A 46 8.47 -13.99 -14.23
CA GLU A 46 8.75 -14.86 -13.10
C GLU A 46 10.23 -15.24 -13.11
N VAL A 47 10.86 -15.15 -11.95
CA VAL A 47 12.23 -15.63 -11.73
C VAL A 47 12.18 -17.01 -11.08
N SER A 48 11.40 -17.15 -10.02
CA SER A 48 11.22 -18.40 -9.29
C SER A 48 10.00 -18.30 -8.38
N CYS A 49 9.04 -19.18 -8.55
CA CYS A 49 7.92 -19.32 -7.63
C CYS A 49 7.80 -20.75 -7.10
N GLY A 50 7.62 -20.85 -5.79
CA GLY A 50 7.43 -22.10 -5.06
C GLY A 50 6.34 -21.93 -4.01
N ALA A 51 6.12 -22.98 -3.21
CA ALA A 51 4.97 -23.06 -2.30
C ALA A 51 4.84 -21.89 -1.30
N HIS A 52 5.95 -21.28 -0.89
CA HIS A 52 5.97 -20.24 0.14
C HIS A 52 6.59 -18.92 -0.30
N SER A 53 7.14 -18.84 -1.51
CA SER A 53 7.74 -17.60 -1.99
C SER A 53 7.71 -17.51 -3.49
N CYS A 54 7.55 -16.32 -3.99
CA CYS A 54 7.50 -16.04 -5.41
C CYS A 54 8.25 -14.76 -5.73
N GLN A 55 9.17 -14.87 -6.68
CA GLN A 55 10.06 -13.81 -7.10
C GLN A 55 9.81 -13.46 -8.56
N MET A 56 9.67 -12.17 -8.83
CA MET A 56 9.48 -11.61 -10.15
C MET A 56 10.47 -10.47 -10.38
N LYS A 57 10.79 -10.19 -11.64
CA LYS A 57 11.58 -9.03 -12.03
C LYS A 57 10.92 -8.31 -13.19
N SER A 58 11.10 -7.00 -13.27
CA SER A 58 10.64 -6.25 -14.45
C SER A 58 11.43 -6.68 -15.68
N VAL A 59 10.74 -6.83 -16.81
CA VAL A 59 11.35 -7.20 -18.10
C VAL A 59 12.37 -6.14 -18.55
N GLU A 60 12.06 -4.86 -18.31
CA GLU A 60 12.95 -3.73 -18.59
C GLU A 60 14.13 -3.65 -17.60
N GLY A 61 14.15 -4.51 -16.58
CA GLY A 61 15.11 -4.47 -15.49
C GLY A 61 14.82 -3.35 -14.49
N GLY A 62 15.58 -3.35 -13.39
CA GLY A 62 15.51 -2.30 -12.38
C GLY A 62 14.42 -2.46 -11.32
N VAL A 63 13.50 -3.42 -11.43
CA VAL A 63 12.54 -3.72 -10.35
C VAL A 63 12.54 -5.21 -10.04
N ASN A 64 12.66 -5.56 -8.77
CA ASN A 64 12.52 -6.93 -8.28
C ASN A 64 11.44 -6.98 -7.21
N LEU A 65 10.53 -7.94 -7.34
CA LEU A 65 9.44 -8.19 -6.41
C LEU A 65 9.66 -9.58 -5.80
N LYS A 66 9.60 -9.68 -4.47
CA LYS A 66 9.58 -10.96 -3.77
C LYS A 66 8.43 -10.98 -2.79
N LEU A 67 7.45 -11.84 -3.05
CA LEU A 67 6.37 -12.12 -2.12
C LEU A 67 6.71 -13.41 -1.36
N THR A 68 6.71 -13.34 -0.03
CA THR A 68 7.00 -14.48 0.84
C THR A 68 5.84 -14.69 1.79
N HIS A 69 5.33 -15.92 1.88
CA HIS A 69 4.39 -16.31 2.92
C HIS A 69 5.13 -16.32 4.26
N ALA A 70 4.49 -15.79 5.30
CA ALA A 70 5.09 -15.80 6.63
C ALA A 70 5.31 -17.23 7.12
N THR A 71 6.40 -17.44 7.87
CA THR A 71 6.59 -18.68 8.63
C THR A 71 5.63 -18.74 9.81
N MET A 72 5.39 -19.94 10.36
CA MET A 72 4.55 -20.08 11.56
C MET A 72 5.04 -19.25 12.75
N GLN A 73 6.35 -19.04 12.88
CA GLN A 73 6.91 -18.22 13.94
C GLN A 73 6.56 -16.74 13.73
N GLN A 74 6.70 -16.23 12.51
CA GLN A 74 6.38 -14.83 12.18
C GLN A 74 4.88 -14.55 12.27
N ASP A 75 4.05 -15.51 11.87
CA ASP A 75 2.59 -15.42 12.02
C ASP A 75 2.19 -15.32 13.51
N ARG A 76 2.78 -16.15 14.37
CA ARG A 76 2.48 -16.12 15.81
C ARG A 76 3.08 -14.93 16.55
N ALA A 77 4.32 -14.54 16.25
CA ALA A 77 5.05 -13.53 17.01
C ALA A 77 4.80 -12.10 16.50
N GLU A 78 4.63 -11.93 15.20
CA GLU A 78 4.55 -10.62 14.54
C GLU A 78 3.18 -10.38 13.88
N ASN A 79 2.26 -11.35 14.01
CA ASN A 79 0.98 -11.37 13.30
C ASN A 79 1.14 -11.29 11.78
N LEU A 80 2.30 -11.67 11.23
CA LEU A 80 2.64 -11.51 9.83
C LEU A 80 2.03 -12.63 8.99
N HIS A 81 1.38 -12.27 7.90
CA HIS A 81 0.79 -13.20 6.94
C HIS A 81 1.59 -13.27 5.64
N TYR A 82 1.96 -12.12 5.07
CA TYR A 82 2.85 -12.03 3.91
C TYR A 82 3.89 -10.93 4.06
N LEU A 83 5.05 -11.13 3.45
CA LEU A 83 6.07 -10.10 3.27
C LEU A 83 6.25 -9.83 1.78
N LEU A 84 5.98 -8.59 1.37
CA LEU A 84 6.31 -8.12 0.02
C LEU A 84 7.58 -7.28 0.08
N GLN A 85 8.61 -7.68 -0.64
CA GLN A 85 9.83 -6.90 -0.81
C GLN A 85 9.86 -6.36 -2.24
N VAL A 86 9.91 -5.04 -2.37
CA VAL A 86 10.05 -4.30 -3.63
C VAL A 86 11.43 -3.68 -3.64
N SER A 87 12.27 -4.07 -4.59
CA SER A 87 13.59 -3.50 -4.79
C SER A 87 13.63 -2.78 -6.13
N VAL A 88 13.77 -1.46 -6.11
CA VAL A 88 13.93 -0.63 -7.30
C VAL A 88 15.40 -0.19 -7.39
N LYS A 89 16.04 -0.51 -8.50
CA LYS A 89 17.42 -0.16 -8.83
C LYS A 89 17.42 0.64 -10.13
N GLY A 90 17.50 1.96 -10.00
CA GLY A 90 17.68 2.89 -11.11
C GLY A 90 19.09 3.48 -11.12
N THR A 91 19.41 4.21 -12.20
CA THR A 91 20.68 4.91 -12.36
C THR A 91 20.85 6.06 -11.36
N LEU A 92 19.75 6.76 -11.03
CA LEU A 92 19.75 7.94 -10.18
C LEU A 92 19.36 7.67 -8.73
N PHE A 93 18.64 6.57 -8.47
CA PHE A 93 18.25 6.16 -7.12
C PHE A 93 18.08 4.65 -7.04
N SER A 94 18.32 4.10 -5.86
CA SER A 94 17.99 2.72 -5.53
C SER A 94 17.23 2.72 -4.21
N THR A 95 16.09 2.04 -4.17
CA THR A 95 15.27 1.94 -2.98
C THR A 95 14.81 0.50 -2.76
N LYS A 96 14.73 0.12 -1.48
CA LYS A 96 14.14 -1.14 -1.06
C LYS A 96 13.03 -0.83 -0.09
N VAL A 97 11.86 -1.37 -0.40
CA VAL A 97 10.65 -1.24 0.40
C VAL A 97 10.16 -2.63 0.79
N GLU A 98 9.87 -2.80 2.06
CA GLU A 98 9.27 -4.01 2.62
C GLU A 98 7.89 -3.66 3.15
N VAL A 99 6.87 -4.32 2.61
CA VAL A 99 5.50 -4.20 3.10
C VAL A 99 5.21 -5.46 3.90
N HIS A 100 4.95 -5.27 5.20
CA HIS A 100 4.62 -6.35 6.11
C HIS A 100 3.11 -6.44 6.19
N TYR A 101 2.56 -7.51 5.63
CA TYR A 101 1.13 -7.76 5.63
C TYR A 101 0.76 -8.65 6.81
N ARG A 102 0.14 -8.06 7.83
CA ARG A 102 -0.32 -8.75 9.04
C ARG A 102 -1.77 -9.22 8.90
N ASN A 103 -2.16 -10.22 9.69
CA ASN A 103 -3.54 -10.72 9.72
C ASN A 103 -4.52 -9.64 10.22
N ASP A 104 -4.07 -8.78 11.15
CA ASP A 104 -4.80 -7.57 11.47
C ASP A 104 -4.57 -6.53 10.36
N PRO A 105 -5.62 -6.15 9.60
CA PRO A 105 -5.51 -5.17 8.53
C PRO A 105 -5.15 -3.77 9.04
N ASN A 106 -5.24 -3.49 10.34
CA ASN A 106 -4.91 -2.19 10.93
C ASN A 106 -3.43 -2.03 11.29
N LEU A 107 -2.65 -3.12 11.19
CA LEU A 107 -1.25 -3.15 11.62
C LEU A 107 -0.29 -3.29 10.45
N GLN A 108 -0.66 -2.86 9.24
CA GLN A 108 0.25 -2.96 8.11
C GLN A 108 1.41 -2.00 8.28
N THR A 109 2.64 -2.43 7.98
CA THR A 109 3.81 -1.56 8.08
C THR A 109 4.58 -1.52 6.78
N LEU A 110 5.05 -0.33 6.42
CA LEU A 110 5.96 -0.08 5.33
C LEU A 110 7.35 0.20 5.90
N LYS A 111 8.35 -0.49 5.39
CA LYS A 111 9.75 -0.24 5.77
C LYS A 111 10.55 0.16 4.54
N THR A 112 11.10 1.36 4.57
CA THR A 112 11.96 1.89 3.50
C THR A 112 13.34 2.20 4.07
N GLY A 113 14.34 1.40 3.69
CA GLY A 113 15.68 1.49 4.29
C GLY A 113 15.66 1.24 5.81
N LYS A 114 16.10 2.22 6.60
CA LYS A 114 16.06 2.17 8.08
C LYS A 114 14.73 2.67 8.67
N ARG A 115 13.87 3.30 7.86
CA ARG A 115 12.61 3.88 8.32
C ARG A 115 11.51 2.83 8.30
N VAL A 116 10.71 2.80 9.36
CA VAL A 116 9.48 2.00 9.45
C VAL A 116 8.33 2.97 9.68
N ASP A 117 7.37 2.96 8.76
CA ASP A 117 6.13 3.72 8.87
C ASP A 117 4.98 2.72 9.10
N GLU A 118 4.20 2.96 10.15
CA GLU A 118 2.92 2.27 10.33
C GLU A 118 1.89 2.85 9.36
N ILE A 119 1.14 1.96 8.72
CA ILE A 119 0.03 2.30 7.86
C ILE A 119 -1.23 1.96 8.64
N ASP A 120 -1.84 2.98 9.24
CA ASP A 120 -3.14 2.87 9.91
C ASP A 120 -4.23 2.52 8.89
N SER A 121 -5.16 1.64 9.26
CA SER A 121 -6.32 1.27 8.44
C SER A 121 -7.30 2.39 8.17
N SER A 122 -7.24 3.49 8.94
CA SER A 122 -7.96 4.72 8.63
C SER A 122 -7.59 5.23 7.22
N TYR A 123 -6.36 4.97 6.76
CA TYR A 123 -5.86 5.23 5.40
C TYR A 123 -6.37 4.16 4.41
N LYS A 124 -7.67 4.22 4.10
CA LYS A 124 -8.37 3.23 3.24
C LYS A 124 -7.78 3.13 1.83
N THR A 125 -7.28 4.23 1.27
CA THR A 125 -6.77 4.27 -0.11
C THR A 125 -5.44 3.54 -0.23
N GLU A 126 -4.55 3.73 0.73
CA GLU A 126 -3.22 3.17 0.81
C GLU A 126 -3.29 1.67 1.08
N HIS A 127 -4.16 1.25 2.00
CA HIS A 127 -4.49 -0.15 2.20
C HIS A 127 -4.98 -0.83 0.91
N ARG A 128 -5.82 -0.14 0.14
CA ARG A 128 -6.31 -0.65 -1.14
C ARG A 128 -5.18 -0.80 -2.15
N VAL A 129 -4.27 0.17 -2.24
CA VAL A 129 -3.10 0.12 -3.12
C VAL A 129 -2.21 -1.06 -2.75
N LEU A 130 -1.85 -1.20 -1.48
CA LEU A 130 -1.03 -2.31 -0.99
C LEU A 130 -1.67 -3.66 -1.25
N ARG A 131 -2.97 -3.82 -0.97
CA ARG A 131 -3.68 -5.07 -1.25
C ARG A 131 -3.68 -5.38 -2.75
N SER A 132 -3.84 -4.36 -3.60
CA SER A 132 -3.82 -4.53 -5.05
C SER A 132 -2.47 -5.02 -5.57
N TRP A 133 -1.35 -4.64 -4.93
CA TRP A 133 -0.03 -5.16 -5.31
C TRP A 133 0.13 -6.64 -5.00
N ILE A 134 -0.30 -7.09 -3.80
CA ILE A 134 -0.28 -8.53 -3.50
C ILE A 134 -1.12 -9.29 -4.51
N GLN A 135 -2.34 -8.81 -4.78
CA GLN A 135 -3.25 -9.52 -5.68
C GLN A 135 -2.66 -9.58 -7.10
N PHE A 136 -2.12 -8.46 -7.59
CA PHE A 136 -1.43 -8.42 -8.89
C PHE A 136 -0.29 -9.45 -8.97
N ILE A 137 0.54 -9.55 -7.93
CA ILE A 137 1.65 -10.52 -7.90
C ILE A 137 1.10 -11.95 -7.86
N LYS A 138 0.08 -12.22 -7.04
CA LYS A 138 -0.57 -13.54 -6.97
C LYS A 138 -1.20 -13.92 -8.31
N ASP A 139 -1.93 -13.03 -8.95
CA ASP A 139 -2.58 -13.29 -10.24
C ASP A 139 -1.56 -13.52 -11.36
N SER A 140 -0.49 -12.71 -11.37
CA SER A 140 0.59 -12.83 -12.35
C SER A 140 1.39 -14.13 -12.23
N THR A 141 1.22 -14.86 -11.13
CA THR A 141 1.97 -16.07 -10.80
C THR A 141 1.07 -17.30 -10.79
N ALA A 142 -0.20 -17.15 -10.43
CA ALA A 142 -1.23 -18.20 -10.52
C ALA A 142 -1.70 -18.47 -11.96
N SER A 143 -1.62 -17.50 -12.88
CA SER A 143 -2.09 -17.71 -14.27
C SER A 143 -1.22 -18.68 -15.09
N LYS A 144 -0.20 -19.30 -14.50
CA LYS A 144 0.81 -20.12 -15.20
C LYS A 144 1.12 -21.46 -14.53
N SER A 145 0.47 -21.79 -13.40
CA SER A 145 0.58 -23.11 -12.75
C SER A 145 -0.44 -24.10 -13.28
#